data_AF-A0A7Y3ANT6-F1
#
_entry.id   AF-A0A7Y3ANT6-F1
#
_cell.length_a   1.000
_cell.length_b   1.000
_cell.length_c   1.000
_cell.angle_alpha   90.00
_cell.angle_beta   90.00
_cell.angle_gamma   90.00
#
_symmetry.space_group_name_H-M   'P 1'
#
loop_
_entity.id
_entity.type
_entity.pdbx_description
1 polymer ?
#
loop_
_entity_poly.entity_id
_entity_poly.type
_entity_poly.pdbx_seq_one_letter_code
_entity_poly.pdbx_strand_id
1 'polypeptide(L)' 'MPHILIRQAEPADAALILRFITDLAVYEKAEDEVVATVLDIQRSLFSEGANAHA' A
#
# COMPACT_ATOMS: atom_id res chain seq x y z
N MET A 1 7.56 20.08 16.80
CA MET A 1 7.88 19.01 15.83
C MET A 1 6.67 18.10 15.77
N PRO A 2 6.18 17.72 14.58
CA PRO A 2 5.06 16.80 14.50
C PRO A 2 5.46 15.46 15.12
N HIS A 3 4.54 14.85 15.86
CA HIS A 3 4.72 13.52 16.41
C HIS A 3 4.53 12.49 15.28
N ILE A 4 5.56 11.71 14.99
CA ILE A 4 5.52 10.63 13.98
C ILE A 4 5.27 9.31 14.70
N LEU A 5 4.23 8.59 14.27
CA LEU A 5 3.91 7.25 14.76
C LEU A 5 4.17 6.24 13.65
N ILE A 6 5.01 5.24 13.93
CA ILE A 6 5.23 4.08 13.06
C ILE A 6 4.58 2.88 13.75
N ARG A 7 3.73 2.16 13.02
CA ARG A 7 3.02 0.98 13.49
C ARG A 7 2.93 -0.05 12.35
N GLN A 8 2.63 -1.29 12.70
CA GLN A 8 2.28 -2.32 11.73
C GLN A 8 1.04 -1.89 10.94
N ALA A 9 1.04 -2.20 9.64
CA ALA A 9 -0.11 -1.94 8.81
C ALA A 9 -1.23 -2.94 9.10
N GLU A 10 -2.48 -2.50 9.00
CA GLU A 10 -3.68 -3.30 9.16
C GLU A 10 -4.48 -3.32 7.84
N PRO A 11 -5.39 -4.29 7.63
CA PRO A 11 -6.20 -4.35 6.41
C PRO A 11 -7.00 -3.07 6.09
N ALA A 12 -7.31 -2.26 7.12
CA ALA A 12 -7.97 -0.97 6.97
C ALA A 12 -7.08 0.10 6.29
N ASP A 13 -5.76 -0.08 6.30
CA ASP A 13 -4.80 0.84 5.70
C ASP A 13 -4.59 0.61 4.20
N ALA A 14 -5.20 -0.42 3.61
CA ALA A 14 -4.96 -0.81 2.22
C ALA A 14 -5.20 0.34 1.21
N ALA A 15 -6.21 1.18 1.45
CA ALA A 15 -6.47 2.34 0.60
C ALA A 15 -5.35 3.40 0.71
N LEU A 16 -4.79 3.60 1.90
CA LEU A 16 -3.68 4.51 2.13
C LEU A 16 -2.38 3.98 1.51
N ILE A 17 -2.13 2.68 1.63
CA ILE A 17 -0.98 2.00 1.01
C ILE A 17 -1.05 2.13 -0.51
N LEU A 18 -2.21 1.86 -1.13
CA LEU A 18 -2.39 2.02 -2.57
C LEU A 18 -2.14 3.46 -3.01
N ARG A 19 -2.59 4.45 -2.23
CA ARG A 19 -2.30 5.86 -2.50
C ARG A 19 -0.79 6.11 -2.50
N PHE A 20 -0.04 5.65 -1.50
CA PHE A 20 1.41 5.85 -1.46
C PHE A 20 2.14 5.16 -2.62
N ILE A 21 1.72 3.96 -3.01
CA ILE A 21 2.26 3.27 -4.19
C ILE A 21 2.00 4.10 -5.45
N THR A 22 0.78 4.63 -5.60
CA THR A 22 0.39 5.47 -6.74
C THR A 22 1.20 6.76 -6.78
N ASP A 23 1.33 7.45 -5.64
CA ASP A 23 2.07 8.70 -5.56
C ASP A 23 3.56 8.50 -5.86
N LEU A 24 4.13 7.36 -5.45
CA LEU A 24 5.49 6.96 -5.82
C LEU A 24 5.61 6.69 -7.33
N ALA A 25 4.66 5.96 -7.91
CA ALA A 25 4.66 5.67 -9.34
C ALA A 25 4.54 6.95 -10.19
N VAL A 26 3.70 7.91 -9.79
CA VAL A 26 3.61 9.23 -10.43
C VAL A 26 4.95 9.96 -10.36
N TYR A 27 5.63 9.93 -9.20
CA TYR A 27 6.95 10.53 -9.06
C TYR A 27 7.98 9.87 -10.00
N GLU A 28 7.88 8.57 -10.21
CA GLU A 28 8.71 7.78 -11.13
C GLU A 28 8.27 7.85 -12.60
N LYS A 29 7.17 8.54 -12.92
CA LYS A 29 6.53 8.61 -14.25
C LYS A 29 6.10 7.23 -14.78
N ALA A 30 5.58 6.41 -13.88
CA ALA A 30 5.14 5.04 -14.12
C ALA A 30 3.71 4.82 -13.58
N GLU A 31 2.88 5.87 -13.51
CA GLU A 31 1.52 5.80 -12.95
C GLU A 31 0.63 4.76 -13.66
N ASP A 32 0.81 4.59 -14.97
CA ASP A 32 0.06 3.64 -15.79
C ASP A 32 0.38 2.17 -15.44
N GLU A 33 1.50 1.92 -14.76
CA GLU A 33 1.89 0.58 -14.29
C GLU A 33 1.17 0.19 -12.99
N VAL A 34 0.46 1.13 -12.34
CA VAL A 34 -0.31 0.86 -11.13
C VAL A 34 -1.68 0.30 -11.47
N VAL A 35 -1.71 -1.02 -11.74
CA VAL A 35 -2.94 -1.77 -12.05
C VAL A 35 -3.65 -2.34 -10.83
N ALA A 36 -3.02 -2.26 -9.64
CA ALA A 36 -3.53 -2.84 -8.41
C ALA A 36 -4.74 -2.08 -7.86
N THR A 37 -5.74 -2.82 -7.37
CA THR A 37 -6.89 -2.26 -6.65
C THR A 37 -6.70 -2.36 -5.13
N VAL A 38 -7.54 -1.68 -4.35
CA VAL A 38 -7.53 -1.79 -2.87
C VAL A 38 -7.72 -3.25 -2.43
N LEU A 39 -8.57 -4.01 -3.14
CA LEU A 39 -8.79 -5.42 -2.85
C LEU A 39 -7.53 -6.26 -3.11
N ASP A 40 -6.77 -5.94 -4.15
CA ASP A 40 -5.51 -6.62 -4.45
C ASP A 40 -4.45 -6.34 -3.38
N ILE A 41 -4.37 -5.10 -2.89
CA ILE A 41 -3.54 -4.73 -1.74
C ILE A 41 -3.96 -5.50 -0.50
N GLN A 42 -5.26 -5.56 -0.20
CA GLN A 42 -5.77 -6.31 0.95
C GLN A 42 -5.39 -7.79 0.90
N ARG A 43 -5.57 -8.42 -0.28
CA ARG A 43 -5.28 -9.84 -0.46
C ARG A 43 -3.79 -10.14 -0.44
N SER A 44 -2.97 -9.29 -1.06
CA SER A 44 -1.52 -9.55 -1.19
C SER A 44 -0.74 -9.33 0.11
N LEU A 45 -1.16 -8.38 0.96
CA LEU A 45 -0.46 -8.04 2.21
C LEU A 45 -1.02 -8.75 3.45
N PHE A 46 -2.31 -9.09 3.47
CA PHE A 46 -2.98 -9.52 4.71
C PHE A 46 -3.70 -10.87 4.63
N SER A 47 -3.61 -11.59 3.51
CA SER A 47 -4.15 -12.96 3.45
C SER A 47 -3.19 -13.99 4.06
N GLU A 48 -3.70 -15.17 4.38
CA GLU A 48 -2.92 -16.28 4.99
C GLU A 48 -1.74 -16.75 4.12
N GLY A 49 -1.76 -16.43 2.81
CA GLY A 49 -0.68 -16.68 1.86
C GLY A 49 0.08 -15.43 1.41
N ALA A 50 -0.01 -14.33 2.16
CA ALA A 50 0.71 -13.10 1.85
C ALA A 50 2.22 -13.31 1.97
N ASN A 51 2.94 -12.98 0.90
CA ASN A 51 4.41 -13.01 0.88
C ASN A 51 5.02 -11.70 1.37
N ALA A 52 4.21 -10.64 1.39
CA ALA A 52 4.60 -9.32 1.83
C ALA A 52 4.34 -9.20 3.34
N HIS A 53 5.34 -8.72 4.09
CA HIS A 53 5.21 -8.48 5.52
C HIS A 53 4.73 -7.05 5.77
N ALA A 54 3.69 -6.89 6.59
CA ALA A 54 3.07 -5.62 6.97
C ALA A 54 3.74 -4.93 8.19
#